data_AF-A0A970XDM0-F1
#
_entry.id   AF-A0A970XDM0-F1
#
_cell.length_a   1.000
_cell.length_b   1.000
_cell.length_c   1.000
_cell.angle_alpha   90.00
_cell.angle_beta   90.00
_cell.angle_gamma   90.00
#
_symmetry.space_group_name_H-M   'P 1'
#
loop_
_entity.id
_entity.type
_entity.pdbx_description
1 polymer ?
#
loop_
_entity_poly.entity_id
_entity_poly.type
_entity_poly.pdbx_seq_one_letter_code
_entity_poly.pdbx_strand_id
1 'polypeptide(L)'
;MPDKNKNCCCSRGRDGSCGRQNKNQCSKSGGCSGGCRDRTLYITGDEREFLMKLAEIPFLPLARFVMRSSGDDEAVSVTLAPVYLNSKNDSPDTVKKTGEILQSLEDKYLITLDYDLPLQNGDYSIYDESRVYREFCESVRAGVSADGIVYDLPVLQRGSMALTTLGHDALDSFE
;
A
#
# COMPACT_ATOMS: atom_id res chain seq x y z
N MET A 1 24.73 22.51 38.66
CA MET A 1 23.33 22.99 38.62
C MET A 1 22.68 22.43 37.36
N PRO A 2 21.68 21.53 37.46
CA PRO A 2 20.87 21.15 36.32
C PRO A 2 19.48 21.80 36.37
N ASP A 3 19.10 22.35 35.21
CA ASP A 3 17.86 23.05 34.92
C ASP A 3 16.63 22.13 35.01
N LYS A 4 15.58 22.65 35.67
CA LYS A 4 14.24 22.07 35.69
C LYS A 4 13.42 22.69 34.56
N ASN A 5 12.40 21.94 34.10
CA ASN A 5 11.20 22.42 33.40
C ASN A 5 11.39 22.51 31.86
N LYS A 6 10.56 21.88 31.03
CA LYS A 6 9.13 22.20 30.86
C LYS A 6 8.35 21.01 30.27
N ASN A 7 7.46 20.45 31.09
CA ASN A 7 6.38 19.60 30.62
C ASN A 7 5.26 20.52 30.07
N CYS A 8 4.95 20.42 28.77
CA CYS A 8 3.89 21.18 28.13
C CYS A 8 2.69 20.26 27.88
N CYS A 9 1.58 20.48 28.56
CA CYS A 9 0.30 19.82 28.31
C CYS A 9 -0.53 20.70 27.38
N CYS A 10 -0.90 20.19 26.20
CA CYS A 10 -1.84 20.85 25.28
C CYS A 10 -3.27 20.30 25.51
N SER A 11 -4.23 21.19 25.73
CA SER A 11 -5.66 20.88 25.69
C SER A 11 -6.30 21.72 24.58
N ARG A 12 -6.94 21.07 23.60
CA ARG A 12 -7.80 21.75 22.61
C ARG A 12 -9.22 21.82 23.17
N GLY A 13 -9.72 23.03 23.44
CA GLY A 13 -11.15 23.27 23.56
C GLY A 13 -11.79 23.31 22.16
N ARG A 14 -13.05 22.87 22.06
CA ARG A 14 -13.94 23.31 20.98
C ARG A 14 -14.19 24.80 21.22
N ASP A 15 -14.16 25.61 20.17
CA ASP A 15 -14.13 27.08 20.15
C ASP A 15 -12.70 27.61 19.98
N GLY A 16 -12.34 27.96 18.73
CA GLY A 16 -11.01 28.35 18.29
C GLY A 16 -10.50 29.68 18.87
N SER A 17 -10.16 29.69 20.16
CA SER A 17 -9.42 30.79 20.80
C SER A 17 -8.36 30.23 21.75
N CYS A 18 -7.08 30.55 21.49
CA CYS A 18 -5.96 30.23 22.35
C CYS A 18 -5.90 31.18 23.56
N GLY A 19 -6.80 30.98 24.52
CA GLY A 19 -6.74 31.67 25.82
C GLY A 19 -5.66 31.05 26.72
N ARG A 20 -4.64 31.84 27.07
CA ARG A 20 -3.69 31.52 28.16
C ARG A 20 -4.43 31.45 29.49
N GLN A 21 -4.59 30.27 30.09
CA GLN A 21 -5.02 30.16 31.49
C GLN A 21 -4.23 29.13 32.31
N ASN A 22 -4.39 29.32 33.62
CA ASN A 22 -3.44 29.17 34.70
C ASN A 22 -3.18 27.72 35.13
N LYS A 23 -1.94 27.42 35.50
CA LYS A 23 -1.47 26.13 36.02
C LYS A 23 -1.98 25.93 37.46
N ASN A 24 -3.20 25.45 37.67
CA ASN A 24 -3.60 24.79 38.91
C ASN A 24 -5.00 24.20 38.78
N GLN A 25 -5.11 23.05 38.12
CA GLN A 25 -6.11 22.00 38.38
C GLN A 25 -5.94 20.90 37.32
N CYS A 26 -5.26 19.82 37.69
CA CYS A 26 -5.35 18.55 36.97
C CYS A 26 -5.74 17.50 38.01
N SER A 27 -7.04 17.26 38.14
CA SER A 27 -7.58 16.25 39.04
C SER A 27 -8.70 15.53 38.30
N LYS A 28 -8.40 14.28 37.92
CA LYS A 28 -9.32 13.20 37.57
C LYS A 28 -10.33 13.48 36.45
N SER A 29 -10.07 12.94 35.25
CA SER A 29 -10.93 11.96 34.57
C SER A 29 -10.48 11.68 33.13
N GLY A 30 -10.52 10.41 32.75
CA GLY A 30 -10.86 10.00 31.37
C GLY A 30 -9.77 10.06 30.30
N GLY A 31 -8.97 8.99 30.22
CA GLY A 31 -8.60 8.34 28.95
C GLY A 31 -7.88 9.17 27.87
N CYS A 32 -6.57 9.34 28.01
CA CYS A 32 -5.67 9.32 26.86
C CYS A 32 -4.84 8.03 26.92
N SER A 33 -5.49 6.91 26.61
CA SER A 33 -4.83 5.64 26.27
C SER A 33 -4.66 5.57 24.76
N GLY A 34 -3.90 6.51 24.21
CA GLY A 34 -3.45 6.50 22.83
C GLY A 34 -1.98 6.84 22.90
N GLY A 35 -1.14 5.82 23.11
CA GLY A 35 0.28 6.03 23.25
C GLY A 35 0.80 6.79 22.04
N CYS A 36 1.43 7.94 22.27
CA CYS A 36 2.51 8.43 21.44
C CYS A 36 3.64 7.40 21.55
N ARG A 37 3.42 6.21 20.98
CA ARG A 37 4.52 5.31 20.68
C ARG A 37 5.22 6.01 19.55
N ASP A 38 6.35 6.58 19.86
CA ASP A 38 7.45 6.78 18.93
C ASP A 38 7.74 5.42 18.29
N ARG A 39 6.91 5.03 17.32
CA ARG A 39 7.10 3.85 16.51
C ARG A 39 8.00 4.35 15.40
N THR A 40 9.30 4.34 15.68
CA THR A 40 10.31 4.68 14.68
C THR A 40 10.07 3.76 13.48
N LEU A 41 9.50 4.34 12.43
CA LEU A 41 9.12 3.63 11.23
C LEU A 41 10.38 3.49 10.37
N TYR A 42 10.88 2.27 10.24
CA TYR A 42 12.05 2.02 9.39
C TYR A 42 11.60 1.87 7.93
N ILE A 43 12.02 2.81 7.09
CA ILE A 43 11.78 2.81 5.64
C ILE A 43 13.11 2.54 4.94
N THR A 44 13.13 1.56 4.03
CA THR A 44 14.33 1.24 3.23
C THR A 44 14.53 2.26 2.10
N GLY A 45 15.72 2.24 1.47
CA GLY A 45 15.98 3.10 0.31
C GLY A 45 14.99 2.86 -0.84
N ASP A 46 14.76 1.59 -1.19
CA ASP A 46 13.85 1.20 -2.27
C ASP A 46 12.38 1.56 -1.96
N GLU A 47 11.95 1.42 -0.71
CA GLU A 47 10.62 1.85 -0.26
C GLU A 47 10.45 3.36 -0.35
N ARG A 48 11.46 4.12 0.09
CA ARG A 48 11.48 5.58 -0.01
C ARG A 48 11.38 6.01 -1.47
N GLU A 49 12.17 5.40 -2.35
CA GLU A 49 12.14 5.70 -3.79
C GLU A 49 10.75 5.47 -4.38
N PHE A 50 10.09 4.37 -4.01
CA PHE A 50 8.74 4.09 -4.48
C PHE A 50 7.70 5.09 -3.91
N LEU A 51 7.80 5.46 -2.63
CA LEU A 51 6.91 6.47 -2.04
C LEU A 51 7.04 7.83 -2.72
N MET A 52 8.27 8.25 -3.05
CA MET A 52 8.51 9.50 -3.79
C MET A 52 7.84 9.46 -5.17
N LYS A 53 7.93 8.32 -5.87
CA LYS A 53 7.23 8.12 -7.15
C LYS A 53 5.72 8.27 -7.01
N LEU A 54 5.15 7.70 -5.95
CA LEU A 54 3.71 7.81 -5.67
C LEU A 54 3.31 9.22 -5.20
N ALA A 55 4.23 10.02 -4.67
CA ALA A 55 3.98 11.42 -4.32
C ALA A 55 3.78 12.32 -5.55
N GLU A 56 4.41 11.97 -6.68
CA GLU A 56 4.27 12.73 -7.94
C GLU A 56 2.90 12.53 -8.59
N ILE A 57 2.24 11.39 -8.34
CA ILE A 57 0.97 11.00 -8.98
C ILE A 57 0.03 10.41 -7.94
N PRO A 58 -1.15 11.02 -7.68
CA PRO A 58 -1.99 10.67 -6.52
C PRO A 58 -2.47 9.21 -6.51
N PHE A 59 -2.55 8.57 -7.67
CA PHE A 59 -2.91 7.16 -7.79
C PHE A 59 -2.11 6.50 -8.90
N LEU A 60 -1.60 5.28 -8.65
CA LEU A 60 -0.93 4.47 -9.66
C LEU A 60 -1.75 3.21 -9.99
N PRO A 61 -1.66 2.69 -11.23
CA PRO A 61 -2.28 1.42 -11.57
C PRO A 61 -1.61 0.27 -10.82
N LEU A 62 -2.40 -0.75 -10.51
CA LEU A 62 -1.96 -1.99 -9.88
C LEU A 62 -2.66 -3.18 -10.55
N ALA A 63 -2.07 -4.35 -10.52
CA ALA A 63 -2.76 -5.57 -10.90
C ALA A 63 -2.38 -6.75 -10.00
N ARG A 64 -3.14 -7.84 -10.14
CA ARG A 64 -2.73 -9.18 -9.71
C ARG A 64 -3.07 -10.20 -10.79
N PHE A 65 -2.25 -11.25 -10.86
CA PHE A 65 -2.46 -12.36 -11.79
C PHE A 65 -3.24 -13.46 -11.09
N VAL A 66 -4.40 -13.76 -11.64
CA VAL A 66 -5.36 -14.69 -11.05
C VAL A 66 -5.65 -15.80 -12.06
N MET A 67 -5.69 -17.02 -11.57
CA MET A 67 -6.15 -18.17 -12.33
C MET A 67 -7.57 -18.50 -11.89
N ARG A 68 -8.44 -18.82 -12.85
CA ARG A 68 -9.78 -19.36 -12.61
C ARG A 68 -9.96 -20.68 -13.35
N SER A 69 -10.91 -21.48 -12.87
CA SER A 69 -11.38 -22.68 -13.56
C SER A 69 -12.57 -22.32 -14.45
N SER A 70 -12.59 -22.79 -15.69
CA SER A 70 -13.79 -22.75 -16.53
C SER A 70 -14.88 -23.73 -16.09
N GLY A 71 -14.52 -24.73 -15.27
CA GLY A 71 -15.45 -25.74 -14.75
C GLY A 71 -15.99 -25.45 -13.35
N ASP A 72 -15.49 -24.41 -12.68
CA ASP A 72 -15.90 -24.00 -11.34
C ASP A 72 -15.68 -22.49 -11.16
N ASP A 73 -16.77 -21.72 -11.14
CA ASP A 73 -16.74 -20.26 -11.04
C ASP A 73 -16.21 -19.75 -9.68
N GLU A 74 -16.28 -20.57 -8.62
CA GLU A 74 -15.77 -20.22 -7.29
C GLU A 74 -14.26 -20.52 -7.15
N ALA A 75 -13.72 -21.35 -8.04
CA ALA A 75 -12.30 -21.69 -8.03
C ALA A 75 -11.44 -20.53 -8.54
N VAL A 76 -10.84 -19.80 -7.60
CA VAL A 76 -9.97 -18.65 -7.85
C VAL A 76 -8.66 -18.82 -7.10
N SER A 77 -7.53 -18.68 -7.79
CA SER A 77 -6.20 -18.74 -7.20
C SER A 77 -5.34 -17.56 -7.63
N VAL A 78 -4.74 -16.85 -6.68
CA VAL A 78 -3.84 -15.72 -6.95
C VAL A 78 -2.42 -16.26 -7.17
N THR A 79 -1.84 -15.99 -8.32
CA THR A 79 -0.48 -16.45 -8.69
C THR A 79 0.59 -15.42 -8.36
N LEU A 80 0.30 -14.14 -8.63
CA LEU A 80 1.24 -13.05 -8.43
C LEU A 80 0.50 -11.79 -7.99
N ALA A 81 0.83 -11.30 -6.80
CA ALA A 81 0.33 -10.06 -6.24
C ALA A 81 1.35 -9.51 -5.22
N PRO A 82 1.50 -8.18 -5.10
CA PRO A 82 1.03 -7.16 -6.04
C PRO A 82 1.88 -7.11 -7.33
N VAL A 83 1.27 -6.69 -8.44
CA VAL A 83 1.95 -6.44 -9.74
C VAL A 83 1.87 -4.96 -10.09
N TYR A 84 3.03 -4.32 -10.14
CA TYR A 84 3.20 -2.98 -10.70
C TYR A 84 4.24 -3.05 -11.83
N LEU A 85 3.92 -2.42 -12.96
CA LEU A 85 4.81 -2.40 -14.13
C LEU A 85 5.12 -0.96 -14.49
N ASN A 86 6.41 -0.67 -14.64
CA ASN A 86 6.89 0.59 -15.20
C ASN A 86 7.03 0.48 -16.72
N SER A 87 7.31 -0.73 -17.23
CA SER A 87 7.43 -1.02 -18.65
C SER A 87 6.88 -2.40 -18.98
N LYS A 88 6.35 -2.57 -20.20
CA LYS A 88 5.87 -3.86 -20.70
C LYS A 88 6.96 -4.93 -20.81
N ASN A 89 8.23 -4.51 -20.78
CA ASN A 89 9.40 -5.37 -20.86
C ASN A 89 10.05 -5.65 -19.49
N ASP A 90 9.45 -5.20 -18.39
CA ASP A 90 9.96 -5.48 -17.05
C ASP A 90 10.13 -6.99 -16.84
N SER A 91 11.24 -7.37 -16.21
CA SER A 91 11.55 -8.78 -15.99
C SER A 91 10.72 -9.36 -14.84
N PRO A 92 10.41 -10.68 -14.83
CA PRO A 92 9.74 -11.31 -13.71
C PRO A 92 10.38 -11.00 -12.35
N ASP A 93 11.71 -10.97 -12.29
CA ASP A 93 12.46 -10.68 -11.06
C ASP A 93 12.28 -9.23 -10.61
N THR A 94 12.28 -8.28 -11.56
CA THR A 94 11.96 -6.87 -11.27
C THR A 94 10.56 -6.74 -10.70
N VAL A 95 9.57 -7.39 -11.32
CA VAL A 95 8.17 -7.33 -10.88
C VAL A 95 8.01 -7.92 -9.48
N LYS A 96 8.66 -9.06 -9.19
CA LYS A 96 8.65 -9.67 -7.86
C LYS A 96 9.27 -8.75 -6.81
N LYS A 97 10.44 -8.18 -7.10
CA LYS A 97 11.11 -7.23 -6.19
C LYS A 97 10.23 -6.02 -5.89
N THR A 98 9.61 -5.43 -6.92
CA THR A 98 8.66 -4.33 -6.73
C THR A 98 7.43 -4.77 -5.94
N GLY A 99 6.94 -5.99 -6.16
CA GLY A 99 5.85 -6.57 -5.40
C GLY A 99 6.15 -6.67 -3.90
N GLU A 100 7.35 -7.13 -3.54
CA GLU A 100 7.81 -7.19 -2.14
C GLU A 100 7.88 -5.80 -1.48
N ILE A 101 8.36 -4.80 -2.22
CA ILE A 101 8.40 -3.41 -1.75
C ILE A 101 6.98 -2.91 -1.47
N LEU A 102 6.05 -3.12 -2.41
CA LEU A 102 4.65 -2.71 -2.27
C LEU A 102 3.97 -3.39 -1.09
N GLN A 103 4.18 -4.70 -0.91
CA GLN A 103 3.63 -5.43 0.23
C GLN A 103 4.18 -4.87 1.55
N SER A 104 5.49 -4.61 1.63
CA SER A 104 6.11 -4.01 2.81
C SER A 104 5.58 -2.61 3.12
N LEU A 105 5.34 -1.79 2.10
CA LEU A 105 4.73 -0.46 2.25
C LEU A 105 3.27 -0.54 2.74
N GLU A 106 2.49 -1.49 2.23
CA GLU A 106 1.12 -1.75 2.68
C GLU A 106 1.09 -2.26 4.13
N ASP A 107 1.97 -3.20 4.48
CA ASP A 107 2.10 -3.74 5.85
C ASP A 107 2.47 -2.66 6.87
N LYS A 108 3.17 -1.61 6.40
CA LYS A 108 3.51 -0.39 7.17
C LYS A 108 2.40 0.66 7.16
N TYR A 109 1.28 0.40 6.49
CA TYR A 109 0.14 1.30 6.31
C TYR A 109 0.50 2.61 5.60
N LEU A 110 1.53 2.62 4.75
CA LEU A 110 1.97 3.81 4.02
C LEU A 110 1.23 3.97 2.68
N ILE A 111 0.76 2.86 2.12
CA ILE A 111 -0.05 2.83 0.91
C ILE A 111 -1.25 1.91 1.12
N THR A 112 -2.26 2.05 0.28
CA THR A 112 -3.33 1.05 0.10
C THR A 112 -3.21 0.38 -1.26
N LEU A 113 -3.45 -0.93 -1.32
CA LEU A 113 -3.58 -1.69 -2.57
C LEU A 113 -5.04 -2.15 -2.71
N ASP A 114 -5.78 -1.61 -3.69
CA ASP A 114 -7.21 -1.89 -3.87
C ASP A 114 -7.45 -2.56 -5.23
N TYR A 115 -7.96 -3.80 -5.23
CA TYR A 115 -8.24 -4.60 -6.44
C TYR A 115 -9.71 -4.55 -6.89
N ASP A 116 -10.54 -3.76 -6.21
CA ASP A 116 -11.95 -3.54 -6.53
C ASP A 116 -12.18 -2.14 -7.13
N LEU A 117 -11.20 -1.24 -6.97
CA LEU A 117 -11.19 0.12 -7.52
C LEU A 117 -10.09 0.32 -8.57
N PRO A 118 -10.21 -0.23 -9.80
CA PRO A 118 -9.30 0.10 -10.88
C PRO A 118 -9.44 1.57 -11.30
N LEU A 119 -8.34 2.16 -11.76
CA LEU A 119 -8.32 3.53 -12.25
C LEU A 119 -9.12 3.64 -13.56
N GLN A 120 -10.17 4.45 -13.57
CA GLN A 120 -11.05 4.61 -14.76
C GLN A 120 -10.28 5.09 -16.01
N ASN A 121 -9.26 5.93 -15.81
CA ASN A 121 -8.40 6.45 -16.87
C ASN A 121 -6.93 6.00 -16.71
N GLY A 122 -6.69 4.91 -15.96
CA GLY A 122 -5.35 4.36 -15.80
C GLY A 122 -4.91 3.63 -17.07
N ASP A 123 -3.64 3.79 -17.44
CA ASP A 123 -3.07 3.04 -18.55
C ASP A 123 -2.71 1.60 -18.12
N TYR A 124 -3.67 0.69 -18.29
CA TYR A 124 -3.44 -0.74 -18.10
C TYR A 124 -2.90 -1.44 -19.35
N SER A 125 -2.70 -0.73 -20.47
CA SER A 125 -2.19 -1.36 -21.70
C SER A 125 -0.79 -1.94 -21.49
N ILE A 126 0.03 -1.30 -20.64
CA ILE A 126 1.35 -1.80 -20.22
C ILE A 126 1.24 -3.21 -19.63
N TYR A 127 0.17 -3.50 -18.89
CA TYR A 127 -0.06 -4.78 -18.23
C TYR A 127 -0.56 -5.83 -19.21
N ASP A 128 -1.57 -5.49 -20.02
CA ASP A 128 -2.13 -6.39 -21.04
C ASP A 128 -1.06 -6.80 -22.08
N GLU A 129 -0.15 -5.89 -22.44
CA GLU A 129 0.92 -6.13 -23.42
C GLU A 129 2.21 -6.68 -22.81
N SER A 130 2.29 -6.79 -21.48
CA SER A 130 3.52 -7.13 -20.79
C SER A 130 4.01 -8.55 -21.12
N ARG A 131 5.33 -8.72 -21.16
CA ARG A 131 5.94 -10.04 -21.31
C ARG A 131 5.51 -10.98 -20.17
N VAL A 132 5.54 -10.49 -18.93
CA VAL A 132 5.17 -11.27 -17.73
C VAL A 132 3.72 -11.75 -17.75
N TYR A 133 2.78 -10.91 -18.23
CA TYR A 133 1.38 -11.32 -18.33
C TYR A 133 1.16 -12.34 -19.45
N ARG A 134 1.86 -12.19 -20.59
CA ARG A 134 1.81 -13.17 -21.68
C ARG A 134 2.31 -14.55 -21.26
N GLU A 135 3.47 -14.59 -20.61
CA GLU A 135 4.05 -15.84 -20.07
C GLU A 135 3.10 -16.50 -19.06
N PHE A 136 2.48 -15.70 -18.20
CA PHE A 136 1.43 -16.17 -17.29
C PHE A 136 0.24 -16.76 -18.05
N CYS A 137 -0.31 -16.07 -19.05
CA CYS A 137 -1.43 -16.58 -19.84
C CYS A 137 -1.12 -17.89 -20.55
N GLU A 138 0.08 -18.03 -21.11
CA GLU A 138 0.53 -19.27 -21.76
C GLU A 138 0.60 -20.42 -20.76
N SER A 139 1.18 -20.19 -19.57
CA SER A 139 1.26 -21.20 -18.51
C SER A 139 -0.12 -21.64 -18.02
N VAL A 140 -1.07 -20.72 -17.83
CA VAL A 140 -2.42 -21.07 -17.35
C VAL A 140 -3.21 -21.84 -18.42
N ARG A 141 -3.13 -21.41 -19.68
CA ARG A 141 -3.83 -22.09 -20.79
C ARG A 141 -3.28 -23.48 -21.09
N ALA A 142 -2.04 -23.77 -20.71
CA ALA A 142 -1.49 -25.12 -20.77
C ALA A 142 -2.16 -26.09 -19.78
N GLY A 143 -2.97 -25.58 -18.84
CA GLY A 143 -3.69 -26.34 -17.84
C GLY A 143 -2.84 -26.53 -16.59
N VAL A 144 -3.10 -25.70 -15.57
CA VAL A 144 -2.46 -25.86 -14.25
C VAL A 144 -3.43 -26.57 -13.33
N SER A 145 -3.06 -27.75 -12.86
CA SER A 145 -3.88 -28.51 -11.91
C SER A 145 -3.36 -28.33 -10.48
N ALA A 146 -4.24 -27.92 -9.57
CA ALA A 146 -3.94 -27.87 -8.14
C ALA A 146 -5.18 -28.34 -7.36
N ASP A 147 -4.98 -29.18 -6.34
CA ASP A 147 -6.05 -29.71 -5.48
C ASP A 147 -7.23 -30.35 -6.23
N GLY A 148 -6.95 -30.96 -7.39
CA GLY A 148 -7.97 -31.61 -8.23
C GLY A 148 -8.78 -30.64 -9.11
N ILE A 149 -8.48 -29.35 -9.06
CA ILE A 149 -9.08 -28.30 -9.89
C ILE A 149 -8.13 -27.98 -11.04
N VAL A 150 -8.68 -27.87 -12.25
CA VAL A 150 -7.95 -27.40 -13.43
C VAL A 150 -8.18 -25.91 -13.58
N TYR A 151 -7.10 -25.14 -13.53
CA TYR A 151 -7.10 -23.72 -13.82
C TYR A 151 -6.65 -23.50 -15.27
N ASP A 152 -7.54 -22.94 -16.08
CA ASP A 152 -7.36 -22.75 -17.53
C ASP A 152 -7.72 -21.32 -18.00
N LEU A 153 -8.27 -20.48 -17.11
CA LEU A 153 -8.64 -19.10 -17.40
C LEU A 153 -7.70 -18.11 -16.70
N PRO A 154 -6.76 -17.48 -17.43
CA PRO A 154 -5.94 -16.40 -16.87
C PRO A 154 -6.73 -15.11 -16.80
N VAL A 155 -6.65 -14.42 -15.66
CA VAL A 155 -7.34 -13.16 -15.39
C VAL A 155 -6.34 -12.12 -14.89
N LEU A 156 -6.30 -10.97 -15.56
CA LEU A 156 -5.65 -9.76 -15.04
C LEU A 156 -6.66 -9.00 -14.20
N GLN A 157 -6.59 -9.14 -12.87
CA GLN A 157 -7.43 -8.31 -12.01
C GLN A 157 -6.73 -6.97 -11.79
N ARG A 158 -7.37 -5.91 -12.28
CA ARG A 158 -6.88 -4.53 -12.20
C ARG A 158 -7.29 -3.91 -10.87
N GLY A 159 -6.44 -3.05 -10.36
CA GLY A 159 -6.63 -2.32 -9.13
C GLY A 159 -5.90 -0.98 -9.15
N SER A 160 -5.96 -0.24 -8.06
CA SER A 160 -5.22 0.99 -7.88
C SER A 160 -4.42 0.95 -6.58
N MET A 161 -3.47 1.86 -6.49
CA MET A 161 -2.75 2.14 -5.27
C MET A 161 -2.72 3.64 -4.99
N ALA A 162 -2.70 3.99 -3.71
CA ALA A 162 -2.71 5.37 -3.22
C ALA A 162 -1.88 5.49 -1.94
N LEU A 163 -1.38 6.69 -1.67
CA LEU A 163 -0.80 7.02 -0.36
C LEU A 163 -1.89 7.07 0.71
N THR A 164 -1.55 6.60 1.90
CA THR A 164 -2.36 6.88 3.09
C THR A 164 -1.96 8.23 3.71
N THR A 165 -2.71 8.69 4.72
CA THR A 165 -2.29 9.82 5.54
C THR A 165 -0.91 9.57 6.18
N LEU A 166 -0.64 8.36 6.67
CA LEU A 166 0.66 8.02 7.25
C LEU A 166 1.77 8.02 6.18
N GLY A 167 1.47 7.59 4.95
CA GLY A 167 2.39 7.69 3.82
C GLY A 167 2.76 9.12 3.48
N HIS A 168 1.80 10.04 3.49
CA HIS A 168 2.06 11.47 3.33
C HIS A 168 2.92 12.03 4.47
N ASP A 169 2.57 11.75 5.72
CA ASP A 169 3.37 12.20 6.87
C ASP A 169 4.81 11.66 6.83
N ALA A 170 5.00 10.44 6.33
CA ALA A 170 6.33 9.85 6.15
C ALA A 170 7.15 10.56 5.07
N LEU A 171 6.52 11.01 3.98
CA LEU A 171 7.17 11.78 2.92
C LEU A 171 7.67 13.13 3.42
N ASP A 172 6.86 13.85 4.21
CA ASP A 172 7.25 15.13 4.81
C ASP A 172 8.45 15.00 5.76
N SER A 173 8.68 13.81 6.32
CA SER A 173 9.84 13.53 7.18
C SER A 173 11.15 13.31 6.42
N PHE A 174 11.10 13.21 5.10
CA PHE A 174 12.26 13.01 4.24
C PHE A 174 12.94 14.31 3.78
N GLU A 175 12.28 15.46 3.97
CA GLU A 175 12.75 16.81 3.65
C GLU A 175 13.61 17.41 4.78
#